data_AF-A0A5B7JE16-F1
#
_entry.id   AF-A0A5B7JE16-F1
#
_cell.length_a   1.000
_cell.length_b   1.000
_cell.length_c   1.000
_cell.angle_alpha   90.00
_cell.angle_beta   90.00
_cell.angle_gamma   90.00
#
_symmetry.space_group_name_H-M   'P 1'
#
loop_
_entity.id
_entity.type
_entity.pdbx_description
1 polymer ?
#
loop_
_entity_poly.entity_id
_entity_poly.type
_entity_poly.pdbx_seq_one_letter_code
_entity_poly.pdbx_strand_id
1 'polypeptide(L)'
;MYPEGIVRAACQIMDRCNPNPCEHRGRCKQTSLEFICDCTGTGYSGAVCHTPLNPISCAAYGLQNPGVKRAEIYVDVDGSGPLVPFPVSCEFYSKWWWWCDGRSLRLTHTHTQKKINK
;
A
#
# COMPACT_ATOMS: atom_id res chain seq x y z
N MET A 1 -50.99 -7.79 29.12
CA MET A 1 -49.80 -8.17 28.34
C MET A 1 -49.41 -6.97 27.51
N TYR A 2 -48.52 -6.12 28.02
CA TYR A 2 -47.96 -5.02 27.24
C TYR A 2 -46.47 -5.32 27.13
N PRO A 3 -45.93 -5.66 25.95
CA PRO A 3 -44.49 -5.71 25.81
C PRO A 3 -43.99 -4.27 25.76
N GLU A 4 -43.51 -3.80 26.90
CA GLU A 4 -42.63 -2.64 27.05
C GLU A 4 -41.47 -2.74 26.06
N GLY A 5 -41.38 -1.77 25.16
CA GLY A 5 -40.24 -1.66 24.26
C GLY A 5 -40.60 -1.15 22.87
N ILE A 6 -41.22 0.03 22.79
CA ILE A 6 -41.11 0.83 21.57
C ILE A 6 -39.61 1.15 21.42
N VAL A 7 -38.91 0.34 20.62
CA VAL A 7 -37.55 0.65 20.16
C VAL A 7 -37.70 1.88 19.26
N ARG A 8 -37.50 3.06 19.85
CA ARG A 8 -37.45 4.32 19.12
C ARG A 8 -36.32 4.21 18.09
N ALA A 9 -36.72 4.22 16.82
CA ALA A 9 -35.92 4.16 15.59
C ALA A 9 -35.35 2.78 15.21
N ALA A 10 -36.17 1.95 14.56
CA ALA A 10 -35.70 0.88 13.69
C ALA A 10 -35.08 1.45 12.39
N CYS A 11 -34.07 2.31 12.50
CA CYS A 11 -33.13 2.52 11.40
C CYS A 11 -32.24 1.27 11.37
N GLN A 12 -32.49 0.35 10.43
CA GLN A 12 -31.66 -0.83 10.22
C GLN A 12 -30.29 -0.46 9.62
N ILE A 13 -29.50 0.35 10.33
CA ILE A 13 -28.12 0.62 10.00
C ILE A 13 -27.30 -0.56 10.53
N MET A 14 -26.94 -1.47 9.63
CA MET A 14 -25.97 -2.53 9.93
C MET A 14 -24.57 -1.91 9.99
N ASP A 15 -23.87 -2.14 11.09
CA ASP A 15 -22.49 -1.65 11.29
C ASP A 15 -21.52 -2.37 10.33
N ARG A 16 -21.12 -1.67 9.27
CA ARG A 16 -20.20 -2.14 8.22
C ARG A 16 -18.73 -1.95 8.61
N CYS A 17 -18.45 -1.16 9.65
CA CYS A 17 -17.09 -0.89 10.10
C CYS A 17 -16.60 -1.85 11.19
N ASN A 18 -17.40 -2.85 11.59
CA ASN A 18 -17.04 -3.79 12.63
C ASN A 18 -17.29 -5.26 12.21
N PRO A 19 -16.24 -6.07 11.97
CA PRO A 19 -14.81 -5.68 12.03
C PRO A 19 -14.43 -4.70 10.91
N ASN A 20 -13.38 -3.90 11.11
CA ASN A 20 -12.94 -2.90 10.15
C ASN A 20 -12.57 -3.58 8.80
N PRO A 21 -13.29 -3.29 7.70
CA PRO A 21 -13.02 -3.89 6.41
C PRO A 21 -11.81 -3.28 5.68
N CYS A 22 -11.28 -2.16 6.16
CA CYS A 22 -10.16 -1.48 5.52
C CYS A 22 -8.83 -2.14 5.88
N GLU A 23 -8.05 -2.51 4.86
CA GLU A 23 -6.72 -3.07 5.01
C GLU A 23 -5.68 -2.00 5.39
N HIS A 24 -4.47 -2.44 5.77
CA HIS A 24 -3.30 -1.57 6.02
C HIS A 24 -3.55 -0.39 6.97
N ARG A 25 -4.38 -0.61 8.00
CA ARG A 25 -4.77 0.40 9.00
C ARG A 25 -5.59 1.57 8.43
N GLY A 26 -6.26 1.36 7.29
CA GLY A 26 -7.24 2.30 6.76
C GLY A 26 -8.36 2.56 7.77
N ARG A 27 -8.86 3.79 7.81
CA ARG A 27 -9.92 4.18 8.75
C ARG A 27 -11.28 4.04 8.09
N CYS A 28 -12.11 3.13 8.60
CA CYS A 28 -13.49 2.98 8.15
C CYS A 28 -14.37 4.13 8.66
N LYS A 29 -15.16 4.69 7.75
CA LYS A 29 -16.26 5.63 8.01
C LYS A 29 -17.51 5.06 7.35
N GLN A 30 -18.65 5.09 8.01
CA GLN A 30 -19.91 4.62 7.41
C GLN A 30 -21.01 5.67 7.42
N THR A 31 -21.86 5.61 6.41
CA THR A 31 -23.15 6.29 6.34
C THR A 31 -24.27 5.28 6.57
N SER A 32 -25.53 5.69 6.42
CA SER A 32 -26.67 4.77 6.50
C SER A 32 -26.73 3.75 5.34
N LEU A 33 -26.01 3.99 4.23
CA LEU A 33 -26.09 3.18 3.02
C LEU A 33 -24.79 2.38 2.77
N GLU A 34 -23.64 3.00 3.00
CA GLU A 34 -22.34 2.48 2.59
C GLU A 34 -21.24 2.71 3.65
N PHE A 35 -20.09 2.09 3.42
CA PHE A 35 -18.86 2.38 4.14
C PHE A 35 -17.78 2.86 3.17
N ILE A 36 -16.87 3.66 3.67
CA ILE A 36 -15.77 4.26 2.93
C ILE A 36 -14.50 4.08 3.76
N CYS A 37 -13.43 3.61 3.12
CA CYS A 37 -12.11 3.53 3.72
C CYS A 37 -11.30 4.78 3.41
N ASP A 38 -10.81 5.42 4.47
CA ASP A 38 -9.80 6.48 4.38
C ASP A 38 -8.40 5.83 4.40
N CYS A 39 -7.78 5.76 3.22
CA CYS A 39 -6.44 5.19 3.03
C CYS A 39 -5.31 6.22 3.21
N THR A 40 -5.62 7.42 3.69
CA THR A 40 -4.61 8.48 3.84
C THR A 40 -3.50 8.04 4.78
N GLY A 41 -2.25 8.12 4.32
CA GLY A 41 -1.07 7.78 5.12
C GLY A 41 -0.80 6.26 5.27
N THR A 42 -1.58 5.39 4.61
CA THR A 42 -1.31 3.94 4.64
C THR A 42 -0.27 3.53 3.60
N GLY A 43 -0.12 4.30 2.51
CA GLY A 43 0.66 3.88 1.33
C GLY A 43 -0.13 2.98 0.36
N TYR A 44 -1.43 2.84 0.58
CA TYR A 44 -2.35 2.02 -0.22
C TYR A 44 -3.56 2.82 -0.71
N SER A 45 -4.28 2.25 -1.67
CA SER A 45 -5.44 2.82 -2.34
C SER A 45 -6.48 1.74 -2.68
N GLY A 46 -7.56 2.15 -3.36
CA GLY A 46 -8.71 1.30 -3.64
C GLY A 46 -9.77 1.35 -2.54
N ALA A 47 -10.93 0.73 -2.80
CA ALA A 47 -12.11 0.84 -1.94
C ALA A 47 -11.89 0.39 -0.48
N VAL A 48 -10.93 -0.52 -0.27
CA VAL A 48 -10.56 -1.10 1.03
C VAL A 48 -9.06 -0.99 1.33
N CYS A 49 -8.34 -0.09 0.66
CA CYS A 49 -6.88 0.09 0.84
C CYS A 49 -6.04 -1.17 0.54
N HIS A 50 -6.44 -1.98 -0.45
CA HIS A 50 -5.73 -3.21 -0.84
C HIS A 50 -4.70 -2.99 -1.97
N THR A 51 -4.72 -1.83 -2.63
CA THR A 51 -3.87 -1.57 -3.79
C THR A 51 -2.64 -0.77 -3.38
N PRO A 52 -1.41 -1.31 -3.47
CA PRO A 52 -0.21 -0.56 -3.09
C PRO A 52 0.03 0.64 -4.00
N LEU A 53 0.48 1.76 -3.44
CA LEU A 53 0.89 2.95 -4.20
C LEU A 53 2.35 2.87 -4.67
N ASN A 54 3.15 2.03 -4.02
CA ASN A 54 4.57 1.87 -4.32
C ASN A 54 4.80 0.76 -5.36
N PRO A 55 5.81 0.89 -6.22
CA PRO A 55 6.13 -0.14 -7.20
C PRO A 55 6.65 -1.43 -6.53
N ILE A 56 6.38 -2.57 -7.14
CA ILE A 56 6.84 -3.88 -6.64
C ILE A 56 8.36 -4.07 -6.70
N SER A 57 9.05 -3.28 -7.51
CA SER A 57 10.50 -3.31 -7.63
C SER A 57 11.04 -2.06 -8.32
N CYS A 58 12.36 -1.85 -8.21
CA CYS A 58 13.05 -0.86 -9.04
C CYS A 58 12.83 -1.11 -10.54
N ALA A 59 12.70 -2.37 -10.98
CA ALA A 59 12.42 -2.69 -12.38
C ALA A 59 11.07 -2.12 -12.82
N ALA A 60 10.03 -2.35 -12.02
CA ALA A 60 8.69 -1.82 -12.28
C ALA A 60 8.70 -0.28 -12.30
N TYR A 61 9.38 0.35 -11.35
CA TYR A 61 9.56 1.80 -11.35
C TYR A 61 10.25 2.31 -12.63
N GLY A 62 11.33 1.66 -13.05
CA GLY A 62 12.10 2.05 -14.24
C GLY A 62 11.33 1.91 -15.55
N LEU A 63 10.41 0.94 -15.64
CA LEU A 63 9.51 0.81 -16.79
C LEU A 63 8.56 2.01 -16.91
N GLN A 64 8.04 2.50 -15.77
CA GLN A 64 7.15 3.66 -15.72
C GLN A 64 7.90 4.99 -15.86
N ASN A 65 9.18 5.03 -15.47
CA ASN A 65 10.01 6.23 -15.46
C ASN A 65 11.26 6.05 -16.35
N PRO A 66 11.09 6.04 -17.69
CA PRO A 66 12.22 5.91 -18.61
C PRO A 66 13.19 7.10 -18.47
N GLY A 67 14.49 6.83 -18.58
CA GLY A 67 15.55 7.85 -18.51
C GLY A 67 16.05 8.19 -17.11
N VAL A 68 15.38 7.73 -16.04
CA VAL A 68 15.89 7.86 -14.67
C VAL A 68 17.13 6.98 -14.49
N LYS A 69 18.23 7.57 -14.02
CA LYS A 69 19.52 6.87 -13.78
C LYS A 69 19.68 6.36 -12.35
N ARG A 70 19.14 7.11 -11.38
CA ARG A 70 19.15 6.77 -9.95
C ARG A 70 17.87 7.28 -9.33
N ALA A 71 17.27 6.52 -8.40
CA ALA A 71 16.12 6.96 -7.63
C ALA A 71 16.16 6.36 -6.21
N GLU A 72 15.76 7.16 -5.23
CA GLU A 72 15.47 6.69 -3.87
C GLU A 72 13.95 6.61 -3.75
N ILE A 73 13.42 5.40 -3.62
CA ILE A 73 11.98 5.13 -3.65
C ILE A 73 11.60 4.13 -2.57
N TYR A 74 10.31 4.05 -2.25
CA TYR A 74 9.77 2.94 -1.49
C TYR A 74 9.33 1.84 -2.46
N VAL A 75 9.62 0.59 -2.11
CA VAL A 75 9.18 -0.59 -2.85
C VAL A 75 8.30 -1.44 -1.95
N ASP A 76 7.27 -2.01 -2.55
CA ASP A 76 6.29 -2.88 -1.89
C ASP A 76 6.28 -4.25 -2.59
N VAL A 77 7.05 -5.19 -2.06
CA VAL A 77 7.35 -6.47 -2.73
C VAL A 77 6.21 -7.49 -2.67
N ASP A 78 5.30 -7.33 -1.72
CA ASP A 78 4.17 -8.22 -1.46
C ASP A 78 2.80 -7.56 -1.69
N GLY A 79 2.77 -6.26 -1.97
CA GLY A 79 1.55 -5.52 -2.26
C GLY A 79 0.63 -5.51 -1.04
N SER A 80 -0.54 -6.14 -1.15
CA SER A 80 -1.50 -6.26 -0.03
C SER A 80 -1.08 -7.25 1.06
N GLY A 81 0.20 -7.64 1.07
CA GLY A 81 0.75 -8.59 2.02
C GLY A 81 1.00 -7.97 3.40
N PRO A 82 1.55 -8.75 4.35
CA PRO A 82 1.78 -8.29 5.72
C PRO A 82 2.96 -7.32 5.86
N LEU A 83 3.81 -7.16 4.86
CA LEU A 83 4.98 -6.27 4.93
C LEU A 83 4.58 -4.85 4.56
N VAL A 84 5.25 -3.89 5.19
CA VAL A 84 5.11 -2.48 4.83
C VAL A 84 6.14 -2.12 3.75
N PRO A 85 5.83 -1.13 2.89
CA PRO A 85 6.81 -0.63 1.92
C PRO A 85 8.08 -0.13 2.59
N PHE A 86 9.23 -0.39 1.98
CA PHE A 86 10.54 -0.03 2.53
C PHE A 86 11.39 0.77 1.54
N PRO A 87 12.28 1.66 2.01
CA PRO A 87 13.08 2.52 1.16
C PRO A 87 14.24 1.74 0.52
N VAL A 88 14.49 1.99 -0.76
CA VAL A 88 15.59 1.42 -1.55
C VAL A 88 16.22 2.47 -2.44
N SER A 89 17.51 2.29 -2.75
CA SER A 89 18.23 3.06 -3.77
C SER A 89 18.34 2.24 -5.05
N CYS A 90 17.60 2.67 -6.08
CA CYS A 90 17.63 2.08 -7.42
C CYS A 90 18.72 2.74 -8.28
N GLU A 91 19.57 1.94 -8.90
CA GLU A 91 20.51 2.38 -9.93
C GLU A 91 20.18 1.70 -11.26
N PHE A 92 19.89 2.51 -12.27
CA PHE A 92 19.46 2.08 -13.60
C PHE A 92 20.63 2.22 -14.57
N TYR A 93 21.15 1.09 -15.05
CA TYR A 93 22.24 1.07 -16.01
C TYR A 93 21.70 0.84 -17.41
N SER A 94 21.95 1.81 -18.30
CA SER A 94 21.82 1.61 -19.74
C SER A 94 23.08 0.91 -20.25
N LYS A 95 23.14 -0.42 -20.16
CA LYS A 95 24.30 -1.16 -20.68
C LYS A 95 24.14 -1.34 -22.20
N TRP A 96 24.87 -0.54 -22.97
CA TRP A 96 25.00 -0.68 -24.42
C TRP A 96 25.98 -1.82 -24.75
N TRP A 97 25.53 -3.07 -24.74
CA TRP A 97 26.22 -4.18 -25.41
C TRP A 97 25.15 -5.01 -26.11
N TRP A 98 25.36 -5.30 -27.39
CA TRP A 98 24.43 -5.78 -28.42
C TRP A 98 23.74 -7.14 -28.19
N TRP A 99 23.64 -7.62 -26.94
CA TRP A 99 23.08 -8.92 -26.57
C TRP A 99 22.39 -8.87 -25.19
N CYS A 100 21.40 -8.00 -25.00
CA CYS A 100 20.35 -8.12 -23.97
C CYS A 100 19.45 -6.88 -24.09
N ASP A 101 18.26 -7.01 -24.67
CA ASP A 101 17.18 -6.06 -24.40
C ASP A 101 16.71 -6.25 -22.96
N GLY A 102 17.44 -5.64 -22.03
CA GLY A 102 17.16 -5.69 -20.61
C GLY A 102 17.92 -4.60 -19.86
N ARG A 103 17.19 -3.64 -19.27
CA ARG A 103 17.77 -2.66 -18.34
C ARG A 103 18.37 -3.41 -17.15
N SER A 104 19.69 -3.42 -17.06
CA SER A 104 20.38 -4.02 -15.92
C SER A 104 20.21 -3.11 -14.70
N LEU A 105 19.68 -3.68 -13.62
CA LEU A 105 19.40 -2.99 -12.37
C LEU A 105 20.34 -3.52 -11.30
N ARG A 106 21.07 -2.63 -10.63
CA ARG A 106 21.75 -2.99 -9.38
C ARG A 106 20.87 -2.55 -8.23
N LEU A 107 20.23 -3.51 -7.58
CA LEU A 107 19.58 -3.29 -6.30
C LEU A 107 20.67 -3.27 -5.24
N THR A 108 20.94 -2.10 -4.65
CA THR A 108 21.67 -2.06 -3.39
C THR A 108 20.62 -2.08 -2.29
N HIS A 109 20.54 -3.19 -1.56
CA HIS A 109 19.80 -3.24 -0.31
C HIS A 109 20.51 -2.29 0.65
N THR A 110 19.99 -1.09 0.85
CA THR A 110 20.31 -0.32 2.04
C THR A 110 19.63 -1.02 3.20
N HIS A 111 20.28 -2.07 3.70
CA HIS A 111 20.01 -2.58 5.03
C HIS A 111 20.33 -1.40 5.95
N THR A 112 19.33 -0.58 6.28
CA THR A 112 19.38 0.16 7.53
C THR A 112 19.33 -0.91 8.60
N GLN A 113 20.49 -1.53 8.86
CA GLN A 113 20.79 -1.93 10.21
C GLN A 113 20.51 -0.68 11.02
N LYS A 114 19.38 -0.65 11.73
CA LYS A 114 19.31 0.05 13.00
C LYS A 114 20.57 -0.43 13.73
N LYS A 115 21.61 0.39 13.73
CA LYS A 115 22.67 0.26 14.71
C LYS A 115 21.97 0.50 16.04
N ILE A 116 21.51 -0.59 16.65
CA ILE A 116 21.30 -0.62 18.08
C ILE A 116 22.72 -0.50 18.61
N ASN A 117 23.11 0.73 18.99
CA ASN A 117 24.34 0.98 19.69
C ASN A 117 24.32 0.09 20.95
N LYS A 118 25.28 -0.83 21.03
CA LYS A 118 25.67 -1.50 22.27
C LYS A 118 27.12 -1.16 22.55
#